data_AF-F0RP57-F1
#
_entry.id   AF-F0RP57-F1
#
_cell.length_a   1.000
_cell.length_b   1.000
_cell.length_c   1.000
_cell.angle_alpha   90.00
_cell.angle_beta   90.00
_cell.angle_gamma   90.00
#
_symmetry.space_group_name_H-M   'P 1'
#
loop_
_entity.id
_entity.type
_entity.pdbx_description
1 polymer ?
#
loop_
_entity_poly.entity_id
_entity_poly.type
_entity_poly.pdbx_seq_one_letter_code
_entity_poly.pdbx_strand_id
1 'polypeptide(L)' 'MSYATRISATLPTELSRFLDDYQKRHGLDTRSAALAEAVRALQTSELEAAYRDLGTAQAEGLELYPADNADGLEQP' A
#
# COMPACT_ATOMS: atom_id res chain seq x y z
N MET A 1 -17.70 9.61 -9.49
CA MET A 1 -18.22 8.30 -9.94
C MET A 1 -17.11 7.28 -9.75
N SER A 2 -17.30 6.26 -8.92
CA SER A 2 -16.35 5.15 -8.84
C SER A 2 -16.69 4.18 -9.97
N TYR A 3 -15.76 3.96 -10.89
CA TYR A 3 -15.90 2.95 -11.93
C TYR A 3 -15.24 1.66 -11.43
N ALA A 4 -16.00 0.57 -11.43
CA ALA A 4 -15.48 -0.76 -11.12
C ALA A 4 -15.13 -1.49 -12.41
N THR A 5 -13.90 -1.99 -12.50
CA THR A 5 -13.43 -2.82 -13.63
C THR A 5 -13.50 -4.29 -13.23
N ARG A 6 -14.22 -5.10 -14.01
CA ARG A 6 -14.21 -6.56 -13.83
C ARG A 6 -12.88 -7.13 -14.32
N ILE A 7 -12.23 -7.90 -13.46
CA ILE A 7 -11.04 -8.67 -13.80
C ILE A 7 -11.35 -10.17 -13.75
N SER A 8 -10.65 -10.96 -14.56
CA SER A 8 -10.68 -12.42 -14.50
C SER A 8 -9.25 -12.91 -14.33
N ALA A 9 -9.02 -13.71 -13.29
CA ALA A 9 -7.69 -14.24 -12.96
C ALA A 9 -7.82 -15.69 -12.47
N THR A 10 -6.78 -16.47 -12.74
CA THR A 10 -6.63 -17.82 -12.18
C THR A 10 -5.75 -17.71 -10.94
N LEU A 11 -6.23 -18.23 -9.82
CA LEU A 11 -5.47 -18.28 -8.57
C LEU A 11 -5.27 -19.73 -8.13
N PRO A 12 -4.16 -20.05 -7.45
CA PRO A 12 -4.03 -21.28 -6.68
C PRO A 12 -5.22 -21.50 -5.73
N THR A 13 -5.58 -22.76 -5.53
CA THR A 13 -6.74 -23.16 -4.70
C THR A 13 -6.62 -22.61 -3.28
N GLU A 14 -5.41 -22.58 -2.75
CA GLU A 14 -5.08 -22.14 -1.40
C GLU A 14 -5.38 -20.64 -1.23
N LEU A 15 -5.02 -19.82 -2.23
CA LEU A 15 -5.27 -18.38 -2.21
C LEU A 15 -6.75 -18.04 -2.40
N SER A 16 -7.45 -18.76 -3.28
CA SER A 16 -8.90 -18.56 -3.44
C SER A 16 -9.67 -18.96 -2.17
N ARG A 17 -9.28 -20.05 -1.50
CA ARG A 17 -9.83 -20.44 -0.20
C ARG A 17 -9.53 -19.41 0.87
N PHE A 18 -8.32 -18.85 0.90
CA PHE A 18 -7.98 -17.78 1.84
C PHE A 18 -8.90 -16.58 1.67
N LEU A 19 -9.18 -16.14 0.43
CA LEU A 19 -10.11 -15.04 0.17
C LEU A 19 -11.52 -15.33 0.69
N ASP A 20 -12.00 -16.57 0.52
CA ASP A 20 -13.30 -16.99 1.04
C ASP A 20 -13.36 -16.96 2.57
N ASP A 21 -12.32 -17.46 3.23
CA ASP A 21 -12.25 -17.49 4.69
C ASP A 21 -12.06 -16.08 5.26
N TYR A 22 -11.27 -15.24 4.60
CA TYR A 22 -11.10 -13.83 4.94
C TYR A 22 -12.42 -13.06 4.79
N GLN A 23 -13.14 -13.24 3.69
CA GLN A 23 -14.45 -12.64 3.46
C GLN A 23 -15.39 -12.97 4.63
N LYS A 24 -15.50 -14.25 5.01
CA LYS A 24 -16.38 -14.69 6.09
C LYS A 24 -15.96 -14.13 7.45
N ARG A 25 -14.66 -14.19 7.76
CA ARG A 25 -14.11 -13.74 9.05
C ARG A 25 -14.32 -12.24 9.28
N HIS A 26 -14.27 -11.45 8.20
CA HIS A 26 -14.39 -10.00 8.26
C HIS A 26 -15.80 -9.50 7.87
N GLY A 27 -16.76 -10.40 7.65
CA GLY A 27 -18.15 -10.04 7.35
C GLY A 27 -18.32 -9.26 6.05
N LEU A 28 -17.49 -9.53 5.04
CA LEU A 28 -17.51 -8.81 3.77
C LEU A 28 -18.61 -9.37 2.83
N ASP A 29 -19.28 -8.47 2.12
CA ASP A 29 -20.42 -8.83 1.25
C ASP A 29 -20.02 -9.73 0.08
N THR A 30 -18.80 -9.58 -0.44
CA THR A 30 -18.34 -10.30 -1.63
C THR A 30 -16.88 -10.73 -1.55
N ARG A 31 -16.51 -11.77 -2.29
CA ARG A 31 -15.12 -12.19 -2.48
C ARG A 31 -14.27 -11.07 -3.11
N SER A 32 -14.86 -10.26 -4.00
CA SER A 32 -14.19 -9.11 -4.61
C SER A 32 -13.85 -8.02 -3.59
N ALA A 33 -14.63 -7.88 -2.51
CA ALA A 33 -14.28 -6.98 -1.41
C ALA A 33 -13.03 -7.50 -0.66
N ALA A 34 -12.95 -8.80 -0.37
CA ALA A 34 -11.76 -9.41 0.23
C ALA A 34 -10.52 -9.24 -0.67
N LEU A 35 -10.68 -9.40 -1.99
CA LEU A 35 -9.61 -9.16 -2.95
C LEU A 35 -9.19 -7.68 -2.98
N ALA A 36 -10.14 -6.74 -2.91
CA ALA A 36 -9.83 -5.31 -2.87
C ALA A 36 -9.03 -4.94 -1.62
N GLU A 37 -9.37 -5.48 -0.45
CA GLU A 37 -8.59 -5.31 0.79
C GLU A 37 -7.17 -5.89 0.65
N ALA A 38 -7.03 -7.07 0.06
CA ALA A 38 -5.72 -7.67 -0.19
C ALA A 38 -4.84 -6.79 -1.11
N VAL A 39 -5.42 -6.19 -2.15
CA VAL A 39 -4.70 -5.26 -3.05
C VAL A 39 -4.30 -3.98 -2.33
N ARG A 40 -5.16 -3.41 -1.47
CA ARG A 40 -4.82 -2.24 -0.63
C ARG A 40 -3.69 -2.53 0.34
N ALA A 41 -3.73 -3.71 0.97
CA ALA A 41 -2.67 -4.15 1.86
C ALA A 41 -1.33 -4.29 1.13
N LEU A 42 -1.34 -4.86 -0.08
CA LEU A 42 -0.14 -4.92 -0.93
C LEU A 42 0.39 -3.53 -1.29
N GLN A 43 -0.48 -2.61 -1.71
CA GLN A 43 -0.09 -1.23 -2.00
C GLN A 43 0.56 -0.54 -0.80
N THR A 44 0.02 -0.77 0.40
CA THR A 44 0.57 -0.21 1.65
C THR A 44 1.95 -0.79 1.94
N SER A 45 2.12 -2.11 1.78
CA SER A 45 3.42 -2.77 1.95
C SER A 45 4.50 -2.24 1.00
N GLU A 46 4.17 -2.02 -0.27
CA GLU A 46 5.10 -1.45 -1.25
C GLU A 46 5.48 0.00 -0.88
N LEU A 47 4.51 0.78 -0.40
CA LEU A 47 4.74 2.15 0.03
C LEU A 47 5.65 2.20 1.27
N GLU A 48 5.39 1.35 2.26
CA GLU A 48 6.22 1.23 3.47
C GLU A 48 7.67 0.84 3.14
N ALA A 49 7.86 -0.08 2.17
CA ALA A 49 9.19 -0.45 1.69
C ALA A 49 9.89 0.75 1.06
N ALA A 50 9.23 1.47 0.15
CA ALA A 50 9.79 2.65 -0.50
C ALA A 50 10.19 3.76 0.50
N TYR A 51 9.36 4.02 1.52
CA TYR A 51 9.69 4.99 2.57
C TYR A 51 10.89 4.57 3.41
N ARG A 52 11.03 3.26 3.68
CA ARG A 52 12.17 2.73 4.44
C ARG A 52 13.47 2.88 3.65
N ASP A 53 13.42 2.60 2.35
CA ASP A 53 14.56 2.75 1.45
C ASP A 53 14.99 4.21 1.36
N LEU A 54 14.02 5.13 1.19
CA LEU A 54 14.27 6.57 1.20
C LEU A 54 14.92 7.02 2.53
N GLY A 55 14.37 6.59 3.67
CA GLY A 55 14.91 6.92 4.98
C GLY A 55 16.34 6.41 5.18
N THR A 56 16.65 5.23 4.64
CA THR A 56 18.01 4.68 4.65
C THR A 56 18.94 5.51 3.78
N ALA A 57 18.53 5.85 2.55
CA ALA A 57 19.29 6.70 1.65
C ALA A 57 19.56 8.10 2.22
N GLN A 58 18.58 8.70 2.92
CA GLN A 58 18.78 9.95 3.64
C GLN A 58 19.80 9.83 4.78
N ALA A 59 19.69 8.78 5.60
CA ALA A 59 20.61 8.54 6.71
C ALA A 59 22.05 8.32 6.22
N GLU A 60 22.21 7.74 5.03
CA GLU A 60 23.49 7.55 4.35
C GLU A 60 23.96 8.81 3.58
N GLY A 61 23.16 9.87 3.56
CA GLY A 61 23.46 11.12 2.86
C GLY A 61 23.40 11.01 1.32
N LEU A 62 22.82 9.93 0.80
CA LEU A 62 22.66 9.67 -0.63
C LEU A 62 21.48 10.44 -1.22
N GLU A 63 20.48 10.76 -0.41
CA GLU A 63 19.32 11.55 -0.78
C GLU A 63 19.24 12.81 0.10
N LEU A 64 19.75 13.93 -0.42
CA LEU A 64 19.78 15.21 0.29
C LEU A 64 18.64 16.10 -0.19
N TYR A 65 17.75 16.52 0.71
CA TYR A 65 16.93 17.68 0.44
C TYR A 65 17.82 18.93 0.36
N PRO A 66 17.49 19.90 -0.49
CA PRO A 66 18.17 21.19 -0.46
C PRO A 66 18.01 21.82 0.94
N ALA A 67 19.08 22.49 1.40
CA ALA A 67 19.16 23.07 2.75
C ALA A 67 18.29 24.33 2.95
N ASP A 68 17.49 24.70 1.94
CA ASP A 68 16.60 25.86 1.91
C ASP A 68 15.21 25.56 2.51
N ASN A 69 15.10 24.52 3.33
CA ASN A 69 13.88 24.15 4.04
C ASN A 69 13.49 25.12 5.19
N ALA A 70 14.16 26.26 5.31
CA ALA A 70 13.91 27.30 6.31
C ALA A 70 13.05 28.47 5.79
N ASP A 71 12.57 28.42 4.55
CA ASP A 71 11.68 29.43 3.99
C ASP A 71 10.45 29.67 4.88
N GLY A 72 10.26 30.93 5.31
CA GLY A 72 9.14 31.33 6.17
C GLY A 72 9.37 31.16 7.68
N LEU A 73 10.53 30.68 8.12
CA LEU A 73 10.92 30.71 9.53
C LEU A 73 11.63 32.04 9.85
N GLU A 74 11.18 32.75 10.89
CA GLU A 74 11.93 33.88 11.44
C GLU A 74 13.27 33.35 11.97
N GLN A 75 14.38 33.77 11.36
CA GLN A 75 15.70 33.39 11.87
C GLN A 75 16.01 34.18 13.15
N PRO A 76 16.55 33.53 14.19
CA PRO A 76 16.89 34.18 15.46
C PRO A 76 18.03 35.20 15.34
#